data_AF-A0A9D5GVD2-F1
#
_entry.id   AF-A0A9D5GVD2-F1
#
_cell.length_a   1.000
_cell.length_b   1.000
_cell.length_c   1.000
_cell.angle_alpha   90.00
_cell.angle_beta   90.00
_cell.angle_gamma   90.00
#
_symmetry.space_group_name_H-M   'P 1'
#
loop_
_entity.id
_entity.type
_entity.pdbx_description
1 polymer ?
#
loop_
_entity_poly.entity_id
_entity_poly.type
_entity_poly.pdbx_seq_one_letter_code
_entity_poly.pdbx_strand_id
1 'polypeptide(L)'
;MILLHAHELGKQFRVVIVDSRPKLRGQQLLRRLVEKGLNCTYTHINAVSYIMHEVSRVFLGAESILSNGTVYSRVGTASVAMVAHASRVPVIVCCEAYKFHERVQLDSICSNELGDPDAISSVQGRVDVNHLDGWSDIENLQLLNLIYDAMPSDYVSMIVTDYGMVPPTSVPVIVREYGREQVWI
;
A
#
# COMPACT_ATOMS: atom_id res chain seq x y z
N MET A 1 0.97 7.20 14.96
CA MET A 1 0.28 7.08 13.65
C MET A 1 -0.03 8.48 13.15
N ILE A 2 0.36 8.83 11.92
CA ILE A 2 0.32 10.20 11.38
C ILE A 2 -1.09 10.83 11.50
N LEU A 3 -2.12 10.08 11.13
CA LEU A 3 -3.52 10.57 11.16
C LEU A 3 -4.00 10.88 12.59
N LEU A 4 -3.67 10.04 13.56
CA LEU A 4 -4.03 10.29 14.97
C LEU A 4 -3.35 11.54 15.50
N HIS A 5 -2.07 11.71 15.19
CA HIS A 5 -1.32 12.90 15.60
C HIS A 5 -1.89 14.18 14.95
N ALA A 6 -2.27 14.13 13.67
CA ALA A 6 -2.93 15.25 13.00
C ALA A 6 -4.26 15.62 13.68
N HIS A 7 -5.02 14.62 14.16
CA HIS A 7 -6.26 14.84 14.88
C HIS A 7 -6.02 15.47 16.27
N GLU A 8 -5.00 15.00 17.00
CA GLU A 8 -4.59 15.57 18.30
C GLU A 8 -4.16 17.05 18.16
N LEU A 9 -3.56 17.42 17.02
CA LEU A 9 -3.24 18.80 16.67
C LEU A 9 -4.48 19.64 16.28
N GLY A 10 -5.69 19.09 16.38
CA GLY A 10 -6.96 19.78 16.10
C GLY A 10 -7.29 19.93 14.62
N LYS A 11 -6.59 19.24 13.71
CA LYS A 11 -6.90 19.30 12.28
C LYS A 11 -8.24 18.63 12.00
N GLN A 12 -9.10 19.33 11.26
CA GLN A 12 -10.41 18.84 10.85
C GLN A 12 -10.29 18.15 9.49
N PHE A 13 -10.49 16.83 9.46
CA PHE A 13 -10.48 16.03 8.25
C PHE A 13 -11.32 14.77 8.42
N ARG A 14 -11.65 14.14 7.30
CA ARG A 14 -12.26 12.81 7.22
C ARG A 14 -11.29 11.83 6.57
N VAL A 15 -11.35 10.57 6.94
CA VAL A 15 -10.46 9.53 6.40
C VAL A 15 -11.26 8.52 5.59
N VAL A 16 -10.83 8.27 4.36
CA VAL A 16 -11.33 7.15 3.55
C VAL A 16 -10.35 6.00 3.68
N ILE A 17 -10.83 4.83 4.10
CA ILE A 17 -10.06 3.60 4.23
C ILE A 17 -10.49 2.67 3.10
N VAL A 18 -9.51 2.24 2.33
CA VAL A 18 -9.67 1.27 1.25
C VAL A 18 -9.11 -0.07 1.74
N ASP A 19 -9.90 -1.13 1.66
CA ASP A 19 -9.50 -2.47 2.08
C ASP A 19 -9.66 -3.50 0.95
N SER A 20 -8.88 -4.57 1.04
CA SER A 20 -8.87 -5.66 0.05
C SER A 20 -8.89 -7.03 0.74
N ARG A 21 -9.50 -7.99 0.05
CA ARG A 21 -9.40 -9.40 0.43
C ARG A 21 -7.97 -9.90 0.13
N PRO A 22 -7.44 -10.91 0.86
CA PRO A 22 -8.16 -11.81 1.78
C PRO A 22 -8.11 -11.42 3.26
N LYS A 23 -7.05 -10.75 3.73
CA LYS A 23 -6.81 -10.53 5.18
C LYS A 23 -7.55 -9.34 5.81
N LEU A 24 -8.22 -8.49 5.01
CA LEU A 24 -9.04 -7.35 5.47
C LEU A 24 -8.36 -6.51 6.58
N ARG A 25 -7.10 -6.11 6.34
CA ARG A 25 -6.28 -5.42 7.35
C ARG A 25 -6.77 -4.01 7.62
N GLY A 26 -7.47 -3.39 6.67
CA GLY A 26 -8.05 -2.05 6.81
C GLY A 26 -9.05 -1.95 7.97
N GLN A 27 -9.72 -3.04 8.33
CA GLN A 27 -10.62 -3.07 9.50
C GLN A 27 -9.91 -2.75 10.82
N GLN A 28 -8.67 -3.19 10.99
CA GLN A 28 -7.90 -2.89 12.20
C GLN A 28 -7.53 -1.41 12.28
N LEU A 29 -7.20 -0.79 11.14
CA LEU A 29 -6.94 0.64 11.04
C LEU A 29 -8.23 1.44 11.34
N LEU A 30 -9.36 1.04 10.74
CA LEU A 30 -10.66 1.66 10.96
C LEU A 30 -11.01 1.67 12.45
N ARG A 31 -10.90 0.53 13.13
CA ARG A 31 -11.17 0.42 14.56
C ARG A 31 -10.37 1.43 15.38
N ARG A 32 -9.06 1.53 15.14
CA ARG A 32 -8.17 2.46 15.86
C ARG A 32 -8.52 3.94 15.62
N LEU A 33 -8.95 4.30 14.42
CA LEU A 33 -9.32 5.67 14.10
C LEU A 33 -10.69 6.05 14.67
N VAL A 34 -11.65 5.14 14.62
CA VAL A 34 -13.01 5.34 15.18
C VAL A 34 -12.96 5.43 16.70
N GLU A 35 -12.14 4.61 17.38
CA GLU A 35 -11.94 4.68 18.83
C GLU A 35 -11.43 6.06 19.30
N LYS A 36 -10.79 6.82 18.41
CA LYS A 36 -10.29 8.18 18.66
C LYS A 36 -11.24 9.29 18.19
N GLY A 37 -12.42 8.94 17.68
CA GLY A 37 -13.45 9.90 17.28
C GLY A 37 -13.27 10.50 15.87
N LEU A 38 -12.41 9.93 15.02
CA LEU A 38 -12.25 10.41 13.64
C LEU A 38 -13.42 9.96 12.77
N ASN A 39 -13.91 10.86 11.91
CA ASN A 39 -14.88 10.52 10.90
C ASN A 39 -14.21 9.69 9.78
N CYS A 40 -14.62 8.43 9.68
CA CYS A 40 -14.02 7.46 8.75
C CYS A 40 -15.07 6.87 7.81
N THR A 41 -14.73 6.77 6.53
CA THR A 41 -15.50 6.04 5.51
C THR A 41 -14.72 4.79 5.13
N TYR A 42 -15.38 3.63 5.12
CA TYR A 42 -14.75 2.35 4.78
C TYR A 42 -15.27 1.85 3.44
N THR A 43 -14.36 1.49 2.53
CA THR A 43 -14.65 1.05 1.17
C THR A 43 -13.73 -0.09 0.77
N HIS A 44 -14.14 -0.87 -0.22
CA HIS A 44 -13.27 -1.88 -0.84
C HIS A 44 -12.53 -1.32 -2.05
N ILE A 45 -11.44 -1.98 -2.44
CA ILE A 45 -10.65 -1.59 -3.62
C ILE A 45 -11.50 -1.44 -4.91
N ASN A 46 -12.58 -2.18 -5.03
CA ASN A 46 -13.51 -2.12 -6.17
C ASN A 46 -14.26 -0.77 -6.28
N ALA A 47 -14.41 -0.04 -5.17
CA ALA A 47 -15.11 1.24 -5.11
C ALA A 47 -14.14 2.44 -5.17
N VAL A 48 -12.84 2.20 -5.40
CA VAL A 48 -11.82 3.26 -5.40
C VAL A 48 -12.10 4.31 -6.47
N SER A 49 -12.52 3.89 -7.67
CA SER A 49 -12.89 4.83 -8.75
C SER A 49 -14.03 5.76 -8.36
N TYR A 50 -15.03 5.27 -7.63
CA TYR A 50 -16.16 6.06 -7.17
C TYR A 50 -15.75 7.05 -6.07
N ILE A 51 -15.04 6.56 -5.05
CA ILE A 51 -14.70 7.38 -3.88
C ILE A 51 -13.58 8.40 -4.17
N MET A 52 -12.76 8.19 -5.21
CA MET A 52 -11.64 9.07 -5.52
C MET A 52 -12.08 10.52 -5.80
N HIS A 53 -13.29 10.72 -6.32
CA HIS A 53 -13.87 12.07 -6.53
C HIS A 53 -14.03 12.88 -5.24
N GLU A 54 -14.13 12.20 -4.10
CA GLU A 54 -14.30 12.80 -2.77
C GLU A 54 -12.98 12.97 -2.01
N VAL A 55 -11.88 12.40 -2.53
CA VAL A 55 -10.57 12.36 -1.88
C VAL A 55 -9.70 13.51 -2.39
N SER A 56 -9.05 14.21 -1.46
CA SER A 56 -8.16 15.34 -1.79
C SER A 56 -6.68 14.97 -1.77
N ARG A 57 -6.28 13.98 -0.97
CA ARG A 57 -4.91 13.49 -0.83
C ARG A 57 -4.92 12.01 -0.50
N VAL A 58 -4.01 11.25 -1.10
CA VAL A 58 -3.84 9.82 -0.80
C VAL A 58 -2.54 9.64 -0.01
N PHE A 59 -2.63 8.98 1.15
CA PHE A 59 -1.48 8.59 1.96
C PHE A 59 -1.29 7.08 1.85
N LEU A 60 -0.08 6.66 1.48
CA LEU A 60 0.29 5.26 1.36
C LEU A 60 1.48 4.96 2.26
N GLY A 61 1.47 3.77 2.87
CA GLY A 61 2.67 3.19 3.47
C GLY A 61 3.41 2.35 2.43
N ALA A 62 4.74 2.35 2.49
CA ALA A 62 5.58 1.46 1.70
C ALA A 62 6.29 0.44 2.60
N GLU A 63 6.44 -0.78 2.08
CA GLU A 63 7.30 -1.80 2.70
C GLU A 63 8.75 -1.53 2.34
N SER A 64 9.01 -1.11 1.10
CA SER A 64 10.31 -0.68 0.62
C SER A 64 10.18 0.31 -0.54
N ILE A 65 11.24 1.10 -0.77
CA ILE A 65 11.37 1.92 -1.97
C ILE A 65 12.67 1.57 -2.66
N LEU A 66 12.56 1.29 -3.96
CA LEU A 66 13.67 0.86 -4.81
C LEU A 66 14.43 2.08 -5.35
N SER A 67 15.66 1.87 -5.80
CA SER A 67 16.54 2.96 -6.26
C SER A 67 16.08 3.65 -7.54
N ASN A 68 15.18 3.04 -8.32
CA ASN A 68 14.50 3.69 -9.44
C ASN A 68 13.26 4.52 -9.01
N GLY A 69 13.02 4.65 -7.70
CA GLY A 69 11.85 5.32 -7.13
C GLY A 69 10.58 4.48 -7.13
N THR A 70 10.64 3.22 -7.59
CA THR A 70 9.49 2.30 -7.54
C THR A 70 9.18 1.99 -6.09
N VAL A 71 7.91 2.14 -5.74
CA VAL A 71 7.43 1.90 -4.39
C VAL A 71 6.91 0.49 -4.29
N TYR A 72 7.51 -0.28 -3.40
CA TYR A 72 7.12 -1.65 -3.12
C TYR A 72 6.19 -1.66 -1.90
N SER A 73 4.94 -2.03 -2.11
CA SER A 73 3.93 -2.07 -1.05
C SER A 73 2.95 -3.22 -1.26
N ARG A 74 1.93 -3.33 -0.41
CA ARG A 74 0.95 -4.41 -0.49
C ARG A 74 0.18 -4.36 -1.81
N VAL A 75 -0.26 -5.53 -2.25
CA VAL A 75 -1.08 -5.66 -3.47
C VAL A 75 -2.29 -4.72 -3.44
N GLY A 76 -2.53 -4.06 -4.58
CA GLY A 76 -3.58 -3.06 -4.73
C GLY A 76 -3.14 -1.62 -4.45
N THR A 77 -1.95 -1.41 -3.88
CA THR A 77 -1.40 -0.06 -3.67
C THR A 77 -1.17 0.66 -5.01
N ALA A 78 -0.62 -0.04 -6.00
CA ALA A 78 -0.42 0.55 -7.33
C ALA A 78 -1.75 0.89 -8.01
N SER A 79 -2.78 0.04 -7.85
CA SER A 79 -4.13 0.30 -8.37
C SER A 79 -4.75 1.57 -7.78
N VAL A 80 -4.61 1.76 -6.47
CA VAL A 80 -5.10 2.99 -5.79
C VAL A 80 -4.36 4.22 -6.32
N ALA A 81 -3.03 4.14 -6.43
CA ALA A 81 -2.23 5.25 -6.91
C ALA A 81 -2.48 5.58 -8.39
N MET A 82 -2.70 4.56 -9.24
CA MET A 82 -3.05 4.74 -10.65
C MET A 82 -4.38 5.50 -10.78
N VAL A 83 -5.40 5.13 -10.02
CA VAL A 83 -6.70 5.83 -10.03
C VAL A 83 -6.55 7.24 -9.46
N ALA A 84 -5.78 7.41 -8.38
CA ALA A 84 -5.51 8.73 -7.80
C ALA A 84 -4.80 9.66 -8.80
N HIS A 85 -3.78 9.14 -9.49
CA HIS A 85 -3.05 9.87 -10.52
C HIS A 85 -3.97 10.26 -11.69
N ALA A 86 -4.83 9.35 -12.15
CA ALA A 86 -5.82 9.65 -13.18
C ALA A 86 -6.82 10.75 -12.74
N SER A 87 -7.21 10.76 -11.47
CA SER A 87 -8.07 11.79 -10.87
C SER A 87 -7.31 13.06 -10.43
N ARG A 88 -6.01 13.18 -10.71
CA ARG A 88 -5.14 14.30 -10.31
C ARG A 88 -5.07 14.53 -8.79
N VAL A 89 -5.24 13.46 -8.02
CA VAL A 89 -5.10 13.47 -6.56
C VAL A 89 -3.65 13.12 -6.21
N PRO A 90 -2.94 13.96 -5.43
CA PRO A 90 -1.54 13.71 -5.09
C PRO A 90 -1.40 12.48 -4.18
N VAL A 91 -0.47 11.61 -4.55
CA VAL A 91 -0.12 10.40 -3.81
C VAL A 91 1.14 10.67 -3.00
N ILE A 92 1.01 10.59 -1.68
CA ILE A 92 2.07 10.82 -0.71
C ILE A 92 2.42 9.48 -0.06
N VAL A 93 3.67 9.06 -0.24
CA VAL A 93 4.17 7.80 0.31
C VAL A 93 4.98 8.11 1.56
N CYS A 94 4.59 7.54 2.69
CA CYS A 94 5.33 7.66 3.95
C CYS A 94 6.17 6.39 4.16
N CYS A 95 7.49 6.55 4.20
CA CYS A 95 8.42 5.44 4.34
C CYS A 95 9.69 5.90 5.05
N GLU A 96 10.13 5.14 6.04
CA GLU A 96 11.40 5.38 6.74
C GLU A 96 12.59 5.06 5.83
N ALA A 97 13.68 5.82 5.96
CA ALA A 97 14.80 5.76 5.03
C ALA A 97 15.53 4.39 5.03
N TYR A 98 15.52 3.66 6.16
CA TYR A 98 16.16 2.34 6.26
C TYR A 98 15.50 1.27 5.38
N LYS A 99 14.26 1.50 4.93
CA LYS A 99 13.53 0.59 4.03
C LYS A 99 13.91 0.78 2.56
N PHE A 100 14.85 1.69 2.27
CA PHE A 100 15.30 1.94 0.92
C PHE A 100 16.28 0.85 0.47
N HIS A 101 16.16 0.44 -0.79
CA HIS A 101 17.00 -0.62 -1.36
C HIS A 101 17.72 -0.15 -2.62
N GLU A 102 18.98 -0.59 -2.76
CA GLU A 102 19.80 -0.41 -3.97
C GLU A 102 19.23 -1.15 -5.20
N ARG A 103 18.42 -2.18 -4.95
CA ARG A 103 17.80 -2.99 -6.00
C ARG A 103 16.84 -2.17 -6.84
N VAL A 104 16.70 -2.59 -8.09
CA VAL A 104 15.77 -2.05 -9.08
C VAL A 104 14.92 -3.20 -9.60
N GLN A 105 13.61 -2.95 -9.70
CA GLN A 105 12.64 -3.90 -10.22
C GLN A 105 11.72 -3.13 -11.17
N LEU A 106 11.38 -3.75 -12.30
CA LEU A 106 10.55 -3.13 -13.34
C LEU A 106 9.12 -3.66 -13.30
N ASP A 107 8.94 -4.86 -12.77
CA ASP A 107 7.70 -5.62 -12.80
C ASP A 107 7.41 -6.21 -11.42
N SER A 108 6.13 -6.41 -11.08
CA SER A 108 5.76 -6.99 -9.78
C SER A 108 5.97 -8.51 -9.68
N ILE A 109 6.59 -9.14 -10.67
CA ILE A 109 6.67 -10.61 -10.81
C ILE A 109 8.06 -11.12 -10.42
N CYS A 110 9.14 -10.48 -10.90
CA CYS A 110 10.51 -10.96 -10.70
C CYS A 110 10.93 -11.14 -9.23
N SER A 111 10.36 -10.37 -8.30
CA SER A 111 10.57 -10.54 -6.87
C SER A 111 9.29 -10.21 -6.12
N ASN A 112 8.57 -11.23 -5.69
CA ASN A 112 7.32 -11.11 -4.93
C ASN A 112 7.18 -12.26 -3.93
N GLU A 113 6.35 -12.05 -2.92
CA GLU A 113 5.96 -13.09 -1.96
C GLU A 113 4.61 -13.67 -2.38
N LEU A 114 4.55 -15.01 -2.45
CA LEU A 114 3.31 -15.74 -2.65
C LEU A 114 2.63 -15.97 -1.31
N GLY A 115 1.39 -15.52 -1.22
CA GLY A 115 0.52 -15.79 -0.09
C GLY A 115 -0.13 -17.17 -0.20
N ASP A 116 -0.78 -17.57 0.89
CA ASP A 116 -1.57 -18.78 0.94
C ASP A 116 -2.71 -18.72 -0.09
N PRO A 117 -2.78 -19.66 -1.05
CA PRO A 117 -3.87 -19.73 -2.04
C PRO A 117 -5.23 -20.02 -1.39
N ASP A 118 -5.26 -20.76 -0.27
CA ASP A 118 -6.52 -21.13 0.40
C ASP A 118 -7.20 -19.92 1.08
N ALA A 119 -6.42 -18.86 1.33
CA ALA A 119 -6.96 -17.59 1.80
C ALA A 119 -7.89 -16.91 0.77
N ILE A 120 -7.78 -17.28 -0.51
CA ILE A 120 -8.63 -16.75 -1.60
C ILE A 120 -9.80 -17.70 -1.87
N SER A 121 -9.61 -19.01 -1.74
CA SER A 121 -10.63 -20.02 -2.04
C SER A 121 -11.84 -19.91 -1.10
N SER A 122 -11.57 -19.60 0.18
CA SER A 122 -12.60 -19.62 1.22
C SER A 122 -12.99 -18.22 1.71
N VAL A 123 -14.30 -18.02 1.92
CA VAL A 123 -14.84 -16.86 2.63
C VAL A 123 -15.23 -17.28 4.04
N GLN A 124 -14.54 -16.71 5.04
CA GLN A 124 -14.83 -17.02 6.44
C GLN A 124 -16.32 -16.75 6.76
N GLY A 125 -16.99 -17.76 7.31
CA GLY A 125 -18.39 -17.68 7.73
C GLY A 125 -19.45 -17.87 6.64
N ARG A 126 -19.05 -18.15 5.39
CA ARG A 126 -19.99 -18.44 4.28
C ARG A 126 -19.58 -19.69 3.53
N VAL A 127 -20.06 -20.84 3.99
CA VAL A 127 -19.79 -22.16 3.38
C VAL A 127 -20.54 -22.31 2.05
N ASP A 128 -21.67 -21.62 1.90
CA ASP A 128 -22.55 -21.64 0.72
C ASP A 128 -21.90 -21.05 -0.55
N VAL A 129 -20.86 -20.23 -0.40
CA VAL A 129 -20.22 -19.50 -1.51
C VAL A 129 -18.84 -20.09 -1.88
N ASN A 130 -18.35 -21.09 -1.14
CA ASN A 130 -17.02 -21.68 -1.34
C ASN A 130 -17.05 -22.75 -2.43
N HIS A 131 -17.16 -22.33 -3.69
CA HIS A 131 -17.14 -23.23 -4.85
C HIS A 131 -15.73 -23.68 -5.26
N LEU A 132 -14.70 -23.16 -4.59
CA LEU A 132 -13.29 -23.43 -4.89
C LEU A 132 -12.65 -24.43 -3.89
N ASP A 133 -13.47 -25.10 -3.09
CA ASP A 133 -13.01 -26.17 -2.21
C ASP A 133 -12.54 -27.37 -3.08
N GLY A 134 -11.35 -27.91 -2.80
CA GLY A 134 -10.76 -28.98 -3.62
C GLY A 134 -10.12 -28.51 -4.94
N TRP A 135 -9.81 -27.21 -5.06
CA TRP A 135 -9.20 -26.63 -6.27
C TRP A 135 -7.91 -27.33 -6.72
N SER A 136 -7.16 -27.94 -5.80
CA SER A 136 -5.91 -28.66 -6.08
C SER A 136 -6.07 -29.85 -7.03
N ASP A 137 -7.27 -30.44 -7.10
CA ASP A 137 -7.55 -31.62 -7.94
C ASP A 137 -7.94 -31.24 -9.39
N ILE A 138 -8.09 -29.95 -9.69
CA ILE A 138 -8.54 -29.45 -10.99
C ILE A 138 -7.34 -29.00 -11.84
N GLU A 139 -6.98 -29.77 -12.86
CA GLU A 139 -5.77 -29.52 -13.69
C GLU A 139 -5.71 -28.12 -14.34
N ASN A 140 -6.87 -27.50 -14.62
CA ASN A 140 -6.96 -26.19 -15.30
C ASN A 140 -7.17 -25.00 -14.35
N LEU A 141 -7.04 -25.19 -13.04
CA LEU A 141 -7.29 -24.16 -12.04
C LEU A 141 -6.03 -23.85 -11.23
N GLN A 142 -5.61 -22.58 -11.24
CA GLN A 142 -4.51 -22.10 -10.41
C GLN A 142 -4.94 -20.89 -9.61
N LEU A 143 -4.80 -20.97 -8.29
CA LEU A 143 -4.98 -19.82 -7.40
C LEU A 143 -3.67 -19.06 -7.26
N LEU A 144 -3.74 -17.74 -7.39
CA LEU A 144 -2.59 -16.85 -7.26
C LEU A 144 -2.88 -15.76 -6.24
N ASN A 145 -2.10 -15.76 -5.16
CA ASN A 145 -2.16 -14.75 -4.11
C ASN A 145 -0.83 -14.00 -4.06
N LEU A 146 -0.75 -12.82 -4.67
CA LEU A 146 0.42 -11.96 -4.54
C LEU A 146 0.28 -11.07 -3.31
N ILE A 147 1.35 -10.95 -2.54
CA ILE A 147 1.34 -10.15 -1.31
C ILE A 147 1.74 -8.70 -1.57
N TYR A 148 2.65 -8.47 -2.51
CA TYR A 148 3.21 -7.17 -2.81
C TYR A 148 3.00 -6.77 -4.27
N ASP A 149 3.21 -5.50 -4.55
CA ASP A 149 3.09 -4.89 -5.85
C ASP A 149 4.11 -3.76 -5.99
N ALA A 150 4.68 -3.62 -7.19
CA ALA A 150 5.64 -2.61 -7.56
C ALA A 150 4.90 -1.45 -8.24
N MET A 151 4.77 -0.34 -7.52
CA MET A 151 4.14 0.88 -8.02
C MET A 151 5.17 1.77 -8.71
N PRO A 152 4.99 2.12 -10.00
CA PRO A 152 5.87 3.06 -10.71
C PRO A 152 5.97 4.40 -10.00
N SER A 153 7.14 5.02 -10.07
CA SER A 153 7.42 6.33 -9.48
C SER A 153 6.56 7.45 -10.08
N ASP A 154 6.09 7.30 -11.32
CA ASP A 154 5.24 8.27 -12.02
C ASP A 154 3.94 8.57 -11.27
N TYR A 155 3.40 7.59 -10.53
CA TYR A 155 2.17 7.78 -9.76
C TYR A 155 2.42 8.46 -8.41
N VAL A 156 3.68 8.58 -7.98
CA VAL A 156 4.06 9.09 -6.66
C VAL A 156 4.40 10.57 -6.75
N SER A 157 3.64 11.39 -6.05
CA SER A 157 3.89 12.83 -6.02
C SER A 157 5.03 13.20 -5.07
N MET A 158 5.12 12.53 -3.92
CA MET A 158 6.11 12.84 -2.89
C MET A 158 6.35 11.64 -1.98
N ILE A 159 7.60 11.46 -1.55
CA ILE A 159 7.99 10.52 -0.50
C ILE A 159 8.35 11.32 0.75
N VAL A 160 7.73 10.97 1.87
CA VAL A 160 8.02 11.53 3.18
C VAL A 160 8.87 10.54 3.96
N THR A 161 10.09 10.98 4.30
CA THR A 161 11.11 10.21 5.01
C THR A 161 11.58 10.95 6.25
N ASP A 162 12.46 10.31 7.03
CA ASP A 162 13.10 10.91 8.19
C ASP A 162 14.03 12.09 7.82
N TYR A 163 14.57 12.09 6.59
CA TYR A 163 15.36 13.17 6.01
C TYR A 163 14.50 14.30 5.42
N GLY A 164 13.17 14.17 5.50
CA GLY A 164 12.21 15.14 4.99
C GLY A 164 11.50 14.67 3.72
N MET A 165 10.99 15.64 2.97
CA MET A 165 10.18 15.44 1.77
C MET A 165 11.08 15.37 0.53
N VAL A 166 11.07 14.24 -0.16
CA VAL A 166 11.92 13.99 -1.32
C VAL A 166 11.12 13.45 -2.51
N PRO A 167 11.53 13.74 -3.75
CA PRO A 167 10.95 13.10 -4.91
C PRO A 167 11.42 11.64 -5.03
N PRO A 168 10.67 10.75 -5.71
CA PRO A 168 11.07 9.36 -5.94
C PRO A 168 12.45 9.18 -6.57
N THR A 169 12.87 10.11 -7.42
CA THR A 169 14.18 10.08 -8.08
C THR A 169 15.36 10.34 -7.14
N SER A 170 15.12 10.84 -5.92
CA SER A 170 16.16 11.13 -4.93
C SER A 170 16.45 9.96 -3.98
N VAL A 171 15.68 8.87 -4.05
CA VAL A 171 15.91 7.65 -3.26
C VAL A 171 17.37 7.14 -3.34
N PRO A 172 18.02 6.99 -4.51
CA PRO A 172 19.38 6.48 -4.57
C PRO A 172 20.41 7.41 -3.91
N VAL A 173 20.11 8.72 -3.81
CA VAL A 173 20.96 9.67 -3.07
C VAL A 173 20.93 9.34 -1.58
N ILE A 174 19.75 9.10 -1.02
CA ILE A 174 19.59 8.74 0.39
C ILE A 174 20.28 7.40 0.68
N VAL A 175 20.10 6.41 -0.18
CA VAL A 175 20.76 5.10 -0.03
C VAL A 175 22.29 5.25 -0.03
N ARG A 176 22.84 6.08 -0.93
CA ARG A 176 24.28 6.36 -0.98
C ARG A 176 24.80 7.02 0.30
N GLU A 177 24.08 8.00 0.84
CA GLU A 177 24.51 8.68 2.06
C GLU A 177 24.42 7.74 3.28
N TYR A 178 23.40 6.88 3.35
CA TYR A 178 23.27 5.87 4.40
C TYR A 178 24.41 4.83 4.35
N GLY A 179 24.78 4.38 3.16
CA GLY A 179 25.89 3.45 2.94
C GLY A 179 27.25 4.03 3.34
N ARG A 180 27.42 5.36 3.34
CA ARG A 180 28.65 6.02 3.80
C ARG A 180 28.76 6.07 5.32
N GLU A 181 27.65 6.24 6.04
CA GLU A 181 27.64 6.31 7.50
C GLU A 181 28.01 4.96 8.15
N GLN A 182 27.68 3.83 7.52
CA GLN A 182 27.99 2.49 8.05
C GLN A 182 29.46 2.05 7.89
N VAL A 183 30.27 2.75 7.09
CA VAL A 183 31.68 2.38 6.83
C VAL A 183 32.62 2.93 7.92
N TRP A 184 32.11 3.75 8.86
CA TRP A 184 32.90 4.40 9.91
C TRP A 184 32.71 3.80 11.32
N ILE A 185 32.15 2.59 11.44
CA ILE A 185 32.08 1.77 12.66
C ILE A 185 32.85 0.48 12.42
#